data_AF-A0A328EM36-F1
#
_entry.id   AF-A0A328EM36-F1
#
_cell.length_a   1.000
_cell.length_b   1.000
_cell.length_c   1.000
_cell.angle_alpha   90.00
_cell.angle_beta   90.00
_cell.angle_gamma   90.00
#
_symmetry.space_group_name_H-M   'P 1'
#
loop_
_entity.id
_entity.type
_entity.pdbx_description
1 polymer ?
#
loop_
_entity_poly.entity_id
_entity_poly.type
_entity_poly.pdbx_seq_one_letter_code
_entity_poly.pdbx_strand_id
1 'polypeptide(L)'
;MLKLKQLALSFVFLFLSFASIAQENPMGLVAGASAALVASQYDLIDRANGVYLYANKSRTVFVQLTDLRKASLENAYEQKTRNTNSFNRKQINSFAKGNYFSVINGVHFDYSKNPTTISFPFTPDGVYWGSRNENNRALCVKSNNVATVELTGTGTPNYSYACKFSVILLHPDVDKGKKVSKGRTYIDVPSKNNHFVLFFVTKNRTQGEMEAIANLWGVPKQRLIMGDGSGSSQYYGKNYRLFGNAGANSGPDNRTIPHAIVTKLGR
;
A
#
# COMPACT_ATOMS: atom_id res chain seq x y z
N MET A 1 -47.22 32.16 2.87
CA MET A 1 -46.36 31.40 3.81
C MET A 1 -45.75 30.11 3.24
N LEU A 2 -46.20 29.56 2.09
CA LEU A 2 -45.63 28.32 1.53
C LEU A 2 -44.19 28.44 0.99
N LYS A 3 -43.82 29.57 0.39
CA LYS A 3 -42.50 29.76 -0.26
C LYS A 3 -41.32 29.77 0.72
N LEU A 4 -41.53 30.22 1.97
CA LEU A 4 -40.46 30.28 2.98
C LEU A 4 -40.10 28.89 3.54
N LYS A 5 -41.08 27.98 3.63
CA LYS A 5 -40.87 26.59 4.08
C LYS A 5 -40.14 25.74 3.03
N GLN A 6 -40.41 25.97 1.73
CA GLN A 6 -39.68 25.30 0.65
C GLN A 6 -38.21 25.77 0.58
N LEU A 7 -37.94 27.07 0.75
CA LEU A 7 -36.57 27.58 0.77
C LEU A 7 -35.74 26.99 1.93
N ALA A 8 -36.34 26.91 3.12
CA ALA A 8 -35.69 26.32 4.29
C ALA A 8 -35.40 24.81 4.09
N LEU A 9 -36.33 24.07 3.47
CA LEU A 9 -36.13 22.66 3.17
C LEU A 9 -35.01 22.44 2.14
N SER A 10 -34.98 23.25 1.08
CA SER A 10 -33.91 23.21 0.07
C SER A 10 -32.53 23.56 0.66
N PHE A 11 -32.47 24.50 1.60
CA PHE A 11 -31.22 24.85 2.31
C PHE A 11 -30.75 23.71 3.23
N VAL A 12 -31.66 23.04 3.93
CA VAL A 12 -31.33 21.88 4.78
C VAL A 12 -30.84 20.70 3.94
N PHE A 13 -31.46 20.43 2.79
CA PHE A 13 -30.97 19.40 1.86
C PHE A 13 -29.61 19.75 1.25
N LEU A 14 -29.34 21.02 0.97
CA LEU A 14 -28.04 21.48 0.49
C LEU A 14 -26.97 21.30 1.58
N PHE A 15 -27.24 21.68 2.83
CA PHE A 15 -26.32 21.47 3.95
C PHE A 15 -26.09 19.99 4.28
N LEU A 16 -27.12 19.14 4.20
CA LEU A 16 -26.98 17.69 4.32
C LEU A 16 -26.13 17.11 3.18
N SER A 17 -26.27 17.63 1.96
CA SER A 17 -25.42 17.22 0.83
C SER A 17 -23.94 17.57 1.06
N PHE A 18 -23.64 18.78 1.54
CA PHE A 18 -22.25 19.17 1.88
C PHE A 18 -21.69 18.42 3.10
N ALA A 19 -22.51 18.11 4.11
CA ALA A 19 -22.10 17.29 5.25
C ALA A 19 -21.81 15.84 4.83
N SER A 20 -22.61 15.25 3.94
CA SER A 20 -22.35 13.91 3.40
C SER A 20 -21.13 13.86 2.46
N ILE A 21 -20.82 14.95 1.75
CA ILE A 21 -19.63 15.06 0.89
C ILE A 21 -18.35 15.32 1.74
N ALA A 22 -18.46 16.02 2.88
CA ALA A 22 -17.37 16.21 3.83
C ALA A 22 -17.01 14.93 4.62
N GLN A 23 -17.90 13.92 4.63
CA GLN A 23 -17.77 12.70 5.43
C GLN A 23 -16.99 11.54 4.76
N GLU A 24 -16.47 11.70 3.54
CA GLU A 24 -15.83 10.59 2.81
C GLU A 24 -14.35 10.76 2.48
N ASN A 25 -13.68 11.82 2.94
CA ASN A 25 -12.22 11.92 2.77
C ASN A 25 -11.50 11.54 4.07
N PRO A 26 -10.98 10.30 4.22
CA PRO A 26 -10.32 9.87 5.45
C PRO A 26 -8.93 10.51 5.66
N MET A 27 -8.46 11.39 4.76
CA MET A 27 -7.18 12.08 4.90
C MET A 27 -7.08 12.82 6.23
N GLY A 28 -8.15 13.46 6.70
CA GLY A 28 -8.17 14.13 8.02
C GLY A 28 -7.95 13.16 9.19
N LEU A 29 -8.51 11.96 9.11
CA LEU A 29 -8.38 10.92 10.13
C LEU A 29 -6.97 10.31 10.18
N VAL A 30 -6.23 10.39 9.07
CA VAL A 30 -4.90 9.81 8.92
C VAL A 30 -3.81 10.86 9.12
N ALA A 31 -3.79 11.91 8.29
CA ALA A 31 -2.76 12.94 8.30
C ALA A 31 -2.89 13.94 9.46
N GLY A 32 -4.06 14.00 10.12
CA GLY A 32 -4.30 14.88 11.27
C GLY A 32 -3.99 16.35 10.96
N ALA A 33 -3.10 16.96 11.74
CA ALA A 33 -2.71 18.37 11.59
C ALA A 33 -2.11 18.69 10.20
N SER A 34 -1.55 17.70 9.51
CA SER A 34 -0.97 17.87 8.18
C SER A 34 -2.02 17.78 7.05
N ALA A 35 -3.29 17.52 7.35
CA ALA A 35 -4.31 17.26 6.32
C ALA A 35 -4.45 18.40 5.30
N ALA A 36 -4.39 19.67 5.73
CA ALA A 36 -4.44 20.81 4.83
C ALA A 36 -3.21 20.85 3.89
N LEU A 37 -2.03 20.53 4.41
CA LEU A 37 -0.80 20.46 3.63
C LEU A 37 -0.84 19.29 2.63
N VAL A 38 -1.35 18.12 3.04
CA VAL A 38 -1.57 16.99 2.14
C VAL A 38 -2.53 17.37 1.02
N ALA A 39 -3.68 17.98 1.35
CA ALA A 39 -4.67 18.42 0.36
C ALA A 39 -4.13 19.46 -0.64
N SER A 40 -3.15 20.28 -0.24
CA SER A 40 -2.50 21.22 -1.16
C SER A 40 -1.57 20.53 -2.17
N GLN A 41 -0.99 19.37 -1.83
CA GLN A 41 0.02 18.68 -2.63
C GLN A 41 -0.50 17.45 -3.37
N TYR A 42 -1.63 16.89 -2.92
CA TYR A 42 -2.21 15.64 -3.42
C TYR A 42 -3.67 15.83 -3.82
N ASP A 43 -4.05 15.24 -4.95
CA ASP A 43 -5.45 15.13 -5.36
C ASP A 43 -5.96 13.73 -5.08
N LEU A 44 -7.23 13.61 -4.67
CA LEU A 44 -7.96 12.35 -4.75
C LEU A 44 -8.25 12.07 -6.23
N ILE A 45 -7.68 10.99 -6.77
CA ILE A 45 -7.77 10.67 -8.21
C ILE A 45 -8.64 9.45 -8.50
N ASP A 46 -8.81 8.55 -7.54
CA ASP A 46 -9.70 7.39 -7.64
C ASP A 46 -10.27 7.04 -6.27
N ARG A 47 -11.48 6.48 -6.23
CA ARG A 47 -12.10 6.03 -4.99
C ARG A 47 -13.10 4.91 -5.24
N ALA A 48 -13.26 4.08 -4.23
CA ALA A 48 -14.31 3.08 -4.11
C ALA A 48 -14.70 2.94 -2.63
N ASN A 49 -15.69 2.10 -2.32
CA ASN A 49 -16.13 1.91 -0.95
C ASN A 49 -14.95 1.51 -0.04
N GLY A 50 -14.53 2.44 0.83
CA GLY A 50 -13.43 2.23 1.76
C GLY A 50 -12.03 2.29 1.17
N VAL A 51 -11.84 2.68 -0.09
CA VAL A 51 -10.50 2.78 -0.70
C VAL A 51 -10.36 4.09 -1.45
N TYR A 52 -9.23 4.78 -1.24
CA TYR A 52 -8.98 6.11 -1.77
C TYR A 52 -7.57 6.18 -2.32
N LEU A 53 -7.42 6.60 -3.57
CA LEU A 53 -6.13 6.80 -4.21
C LEU A 53 -5.86 8.28 -4.37
N TYR A 54 -4.78 8.74 -3.76
CA TYR A 54 -4.26 10.08 -3.93
C TYR A 54 -3.02 10.07 -4.80
N ALA A 55 -2.84 11.13 -5.57
CA ALA A 55 -1.61 11.34 -6.31
C ALA A 55 -1.10 12.76 -6.13
N ASN A 56 0.22 12.92 -6.03
CA ASN A 56 0.81 14.24 -6.04
C ASN A 56 0.57 14.93 -7.40
N LYS A 57 0.77 16.25 -7.48
CA LYS A 57 0.49 17.03 -8.70
C LYS A 57 1.21 16.52 -9.96
N SER A 58 2.44 16.01 -9.81
CA SER A 58 3.21 15.42 -10.92
C SER A 58 2.85 13.97 -11.25
N ARG A 59 1.90 13.35 -10.52
CA ARG A 59 1.48 11.94 -10.67
C ARG A 59 2.66 10.93 -10.57
N THR A 60 3.69 11.26 -9.80
CA THR A 60 4.88 10.40 -9.56
C THR A 60 4.87 9.73 -8.20
N VAL A 61 3.93 10.09 -7.33
CA VAL A 61 3.72 9.51 -6.00
C VAL A 61 2.24 9.20 -5.85
N PHE A 62 1.92 7.93 -5.62
CA PHE A 62 0.59 7.47 -5.29
C PHE A 62 0.53 7.07 -3.82
N VAL A 63 -0.55 7.47 -3.15
CA VAL A 63 -0.85 7.10 -1.78
C VAL A 63 -2.24 6.51 -1.74
N GLN A 64 -2.34 5.22 -1.44
CA GLN A 64 -3.63 4.55 -1.27
C GLN A 64 -3.95 4.40 0.21
N LEU A 65 -5.15 4.83 0.61
CA LEU A 65 -5.73 4.58 1.93
C LEU A 65 -6.78 3.48 1.80
N THR A 66 -6.68 2.44 2.60
CA THR A 66 -7.59 1.28 2.60
C THR A 66 -8.21 1.11 3.97
N ASP A 67 -9.53 1.29 4.10
CA ASP A 67 -10.31 0.97 5.30
C ASP A 67 -10.66 -0.52 5.32
N LEU A 68 -10.00 -1.26 6.20
CA LEU A 68 -10.12 -2.71 6.34
C LEU A 68 -11.50 -3.19 6.81
N ARG A 69 -12.37 -2.26 7.25
CA ARG A 69 -13.77 -2.58 7.59
C ARG A 69 -14.65 -2.70 6.34
N LYS A 70 -14.20 -2.17 5.21
CA LYS A 70 -14.95 -2.04 3.95
C LYS A 70 -14.27 -2.75 2.76
N ALA A 71 -12.95 -2.90 2.82
CA ALA A 71 -12.13 -3.58 1.83
C ALA A 71 -11.22 -4.62 2.49
N SER A 72 -10.71 -5.58 1.73
CA SER A 72 -9.74 -6.56 2.21
C SER A 72 -8.44 -6.52 1.41
N LEU A 73 -7.39 -7.05 2.01
CA LEU A 73 -6.10 -7.27 1.36
C LEU A 73 -5.94 -8.76 1.10
N GLU A 74 -5.48 -9.12 -0.10
CA GLU A 74 -5.19 -10.49 -0.50
C GLU A 74 -3.76 -10.56 -1.07
N ASN A 75 -3.04 -11.62 -0.72
CA ASN A 75 -1.75 -11.93 -1.35
C ASN A 75 -2.03 -12.65 -2.69
N ALA A 76 -1.48 -12.12 -3.78
CA ALA A 76 -1.58 -12.71 -5.10
C ALA A 76 -0.19 -13.14 -5.59
N TYR A 77 -0.07 -14.41 -5.95
CA TYR A 77 1.18 -15.04 -6.37
C TYR A 77 0.86 -16.25 -7.26
N GLU A 78 1.86 -16.75 -7.98
CA GLU A 78 1.79 -18.06 -8.62
C GLU A 78 2.94 -18.94 -8.11
N GLN A 79 2.61 -19.87 -7.24
CA GLN A 79 3.59 -20.80 -6.69
C GLN A 79 3.73 -22.00 -7.64
N LYS A 80 4.95 -22.25 -8.13
CA LYS A 80 5.26 -23.42 -8.96
C LYS A 80 5.29 -24.69 -8.12
N THR A 81 5.97 -24.65 -6.98
CA THR A 81 6.14 -25.79 -6.08
C THR A 81 6.20 -25.32 -4.63
N ARG A 82 5.34 -25.89 -3.77
CA ARG A 82 5.31 -25.59 -2.32
C ARG A 82 6.63 -25.98 -1.63
N ASN A 83 7.18 -27.14 -1.95
CA ASN A 83 8.33 -27.72 -1.25
C ASN A 83 9.63 -26.90 -1.38
N THR A 84 9.83 -26.19 -2.49
CA THR A 84 11.04 -25.40 -2.75
C THR A 84 10.80 -23.89 -2.64
N ASN A 85 9.62 -23.49 -2.19
CA ASN A 85 9.23 -22.10 -2.09
C ASN A 85 9.50 -21.28 -3.37
N SER A 86 9.02 -21.82 -4.49
CA SER A 86 9.34 -21.35 -5.83
C SER A 86 8.13 -20.68 -6.47
N PHE A 87 8.28 -19.43 -6.91
CA PHE A 87 7.22 -18.60 -7.47
C PHE A 87 7.56 -18.14 -8.88
N ASN A 88 6.59 -18.20 -9.78
CA ASN A 88 6.72 -17.63 -11.11
C ASN A 88 6.57 -16.12 -11.03
N ARG A 89 7.47 -15.40 -11.70
CA ARG A 89 7.35 -13.95 -11.86
C ARG A 89 6.38 -13.64 -13.00
N LYS A 90 5.46 -12.71 -12.77
CA LYS A 90 4.49 -12.25 -13.77
C LYS A 90 4.39 -10.74 -13.82
N GLN A 91 3.86 -10.23 -14.93
CA GLN A 91 3.46 -8.84 -15.05
C GLN A 91 2.38 -8.51 -14.01
N ILE A 92 2.42 -7.32 -13.42
CA ILE A 92 1.54 -6.95 -12.30
C ILE A 92 0.05 -7.06 -12.66
N ASN A 93 -0.30 -6.77 -13.92
CA ASN A 93 -1.67 -6.85 -14.43
C ASN A 93 -2.25 -8.28 -14.37
N SER A 94 -1.41 -9.32 -14.39
CA SER A 94 -1.87 -10.71 -14.32
C SER A 94 -2.46 -11.09 -12.96
N PHE A 95 -2.15 -10.34 -11.90
CA PHE A 95 -2.71 -10.51 -10.56
C PHE A 95 -4.03 -9.74 -10.38
N ALA A 96 -4.44 -8.94 -11.36
CA ALA A 96 -5.62 -8.09 -11.31
C ALA A 96 -6.91 -8.88 -11.65
N LYS A 97 -7.32 -9.78 -10.75
CA LYS A 97 -8.45 -10.71 -10.94
C LYS A 97 -9.65 -10.38 -10.05
N GLY A 98 -10.87 -10.61 -10.58
CA GLY A 98 -12.13 -10.45 -9.86
C GLY A 98 -12.45 -8.99 -9.49
N ASN A 99 -13.18 -8.77 -8.38
CA ASN A 99 -13.46 -7.42 -7.89
C ASN A 99 -12.26 -6.87 -7.12
N TYR A 100 -11.41 -6.10 -7.78
CA TYR A 100 -10.23 -5.45 -7.18
C TYR A 100 -10.30 -3.93 -7.41
N PHE A 101 -9.70 -3.18 -6.49
CA PHE A 101 -9.40 -1.76 -6.64
C PHE A 101 -8.01 -1.57 -7.24
N SER A 102 -7.01 -2.21 -6.63
CA SER A 102 -5.61 -2.09 -7.00
C SER A 102 -4.82 -3.37 -6.76
N VAL A 103 -3.69 -3.45 -7.45
CA VAL A 103 -2.62 -4.41 -7.23
C VAL A 103 -1.34 -3.61 -7.01
N ILE A 104 -0.63 -3.90 -5.92
CA ILE A 104 0.62 -3.24 -5.54
C ILE A 104 1.67 -4.32 -5.33
N ASN A 105 2.92 -4.09 -5.71
CA ASN A 105 3.96 -5.11 -5.51
C ASN A 105 4.17 -5.49 -4.04
N GLY A 106 4.65 -6.71 -3.82
CA GLY A 106 4.83 -7.26 -2.47
C GLY A 106 6.29 -7.51 -2.10
N VAL A 107 6.62 -8.78 -1.88
CA VAL A 107 7.86 -9.22 -1.21
C VAL A 107 9.09 -9.11 -2.12
N HIS A 108 10.25 -8.94 -1.50
CA HIS A 108 11.55 -9.00 -2.16
C HIS A 108 11.84 -10.42 -2.68
N PHE A 109 12.62 -10.52 -3.75
CA PHE A 109 12.92 -11.78 -4.43
C PHE A 109 14.26 -11.74 -5.16
N ASP A 110 14.76 -12.92 -5.56
CA ASP A 110 15.95 -13.07 -6.39
C ASP A 110 15.63 -12.81 -7.88
N TYR A 111 15.86 -11.58 -8.33
CA TYR A 111 15.59 -11.19 -9.72
C TYR A 111 16.38 -11.99 -10.76
N SER A 112 17.52 -12.59 -10.38
CA SER A 112 18.35 -13.37 -11.29
C SER A 112 17.72 -14.71 -11.72
N LYS A 113 16.63 -15.13 -11.06
CA LYS A 113 15.97 -16.43 -11.30
C LYS A 113 14.51 -16.26 -11.71
N ASN A 114 14.01 -17.17 -12.54
CA ASN A 114 12.58 -17.36 -12.79
C ASN A 114 12.33 -18.83 -13.12
N PRO A 115 11.61 -19.61 -12.30
CA PRO A 115 10.98 -19.25 -11.02
C PRO A 115 11.97 -18.69 -9.98
N THR A 116 11.50 -17.88 -9.04
CA THR A 116 12.30 -17.25 -7.98
C THR A 116 11.87 -17.72 -6.60
N THR A 117 12.74 -17.57 -5.62
CA THR A 117 12.38 -17.59 -4.20
C THR A 117 12.03 -16.18 -3.72
N ILE A 118 11.27 -16.08 -2.64
CA ILE A 118 10.96 -14.83 -1.94
C ILE A 118 11.79 -14.72 -0.65
N SER A 119 12.10 -13.49 -0.24
CA SER A 119 12.95 -13.24 0.93
C SER A 119 12.25 -13.47 2.26
N PHE A 120 10.93 -13.26 2.33
CA PHE A 120 10.16 -13.19 3.57
C PHE A 120 8.77 -13.85 3.42
N PRO A 121 8.16 -14.34 4.51
CA PRO A 121 6.84 -14.97 4.46
C PRO A 121 5.71 -13.95 4.24
N PHE A 122 4.56 -14.49 3.84
CA PHE A 122 3.28 -13.79 3.86
C PHE A 122 2.16 -14.79 4.19
N THR A 123 1.08 -14.31 4.81
CA THR A 123 -0.08 -15.14 5.18
C THR A 123 -1.31 -14.68 4.39
N PRO A 124 -2.11 -15.61 3.81
CA PRO A 124 -1.94 -17.07 3.85
C PRO A 124 -0.84 -17.57 2.90
N ASP A 125 -0.35 -18.79 3.17
CA ASP A 125 0.38 -19.68 2.24
C ASP A 125 1.82 -19.35 1.81
N GLY A 126 2.33 -18.14 2.06
CA GLY A 126 3.70 -17.76 1.74
C GLY A 126 4.72 -18.34 2.72
N VAL A 127 5.23 -19.53 2.43
CA VAL A 127 6.43 -20.08 3.11
C VAL A 127 7.67 -19.34 2.57
N TYR A 128 8.82 -19.34 3.27
CA TYR A 128 10.02 -18.60 2.86
C TYR A 128 11.29 -19.36 3.25
N TRP A 129 12.41 -19.04 2.59
CA TRP A 129 13.71 -19.69 2.81
C TRP A 129 14.74 -18.80 3.53
N GLY A 130 14.47 -17.50 3.65
CA GLY A 130 15.11 -16.59 4.60
C GLY A 130 16.14 -15.63 4.00
N SER A 131 15.78 -14.35 3.89
CA SER A 131 16.75 -13.29 4.18
C SER A 131 16.89 -13.22 5.70
N ARG A 132 17.89 -13.93 6.25
CA ARG A 132 18.06 -14.12 7.71
C ARG A 132 18.83 -12.98 8.40
N ASN A 133 19.33 -12.01 7.64
CA ASN A 133 20.31 -11.04 8.12
C ASN A 133 19.85 -9.58 7.95
N GLU A 134 18.63 -9.35 7.48
CA GLU A 134 18.11 -7.99 7.29
C GLU A 134 16.95 -7.74 8.24
N ASN A 135 16.99 -6.58 8.89
CA ASN A 135 15.89 -6.14 9.74
C ASN A 135 14.62 -6.02 8.90
N ASN A 136 13.56 -6.65 9.39
CA ASN A 136 12.29 -6.79 8.74
C ASN A 136 11.15 -6.35 9.70
N ARG A 137 9.99 -6.11 9.09
CA ARG A 137 8.75 -5.71 9.76
C ARG A 137 7.59 -6.41 9.09
N ALA A 138 6.56 -6.70 9.88
CA ALA A 138 5.35 -7.34 9.40
C ALA A 138 4.17 -6.38 9.43
N LEU A 139 3.39 -6.35 8.36
CA LEU A 139 1.98 -5.94 8.43
C LEU A 139 1.18 -7.18 8.82
N CYS A 140 0.45 -7.12 9.94
CA CYS A 140 -0.52 -8.15 10.33
C CYS A 140 -1.91 -7.54 10.35
N VAL A 141 -2.86 -8.14 9.64
CA VAL A 141 -4.28 -7.81 9.72
C VAL A 141 -5.01 -8.93 10.45
N LYS A 142 -5.62 -8.58 11.58
CA LYS A 142 -6.37 -9.49 12.45
C LYS A 142 -7.79 -9.74 11.90
N SER A 143 -8.45 -10.76 12.43
CA SER A 143 -9.81 -11.15 12.04
C SER A 143 -10.83 -10.01 12.21
N ASN A 144 -10.66 -9.18 13.25
CA ASN A 144 -11.49 -8.01 13.55
C ASN A 144 -11.16 -6.75 12.71
N ASN A 145 -10.46 -6.88 11.58
CA ASN A 145 -10.09 -5.79 10.68
C ASN A 145 -9.12 -4.75 11.28
N VAL A 146 -8.45 -5.07 12.38
CA VAL A 146 -7.37 -4.25 12.94
C VAL A 146 -6.04 -4.66 12.31
N ALA A 147 -5.26 -3.69 11.87
CA ALA A 147 -3.90 -3.88 11.41
C ALA A 147 -2.86 -3.48 12.46
N THR A 148 -1.72 -4.16 12.46
CA THR A 148 -0.55 -3.86 13.27
C THR A 148 0.70 -3.84 12.41
N VAL A 149 1.65 -2.97 12.77
CA VAL A 149 3.03 -3.05 12.30
C VAL A 149 3.85 -3.67 13.43
N GLU A 150 4.46 -4.80 13.15
CA GLU A 150 5.24 -5.55 14.15
C GLU A 150 6.71 -5.54 13.76
N LEU A 151 7.57 -5.17 14.72
CA LEU A 151 9.01 -5.29 14.55
C LEU A 151 9.38 -6.75 14.74
N THR A 152 9.81 -7.38 13.66
CA THR A 152 10.18 -8.80 13.64
C THR A 152 11.70 -9.00 13.74
N GLY A 153 12.48 -7.91 13.60
CA GLY A 153 13.94 -7.93 13.70
C GLY A 153 14.53 -8.71 12.53
N THR A 154 15.41 -9.67 12.79
CA THR A 154 15.84 -10.66 11.78
C THR A 154 14.99 -11.94 11.79
N GLY A 155 14.04 -12.01 12.73
CA GLY A 155 13.12 -13.12 12.88
C GLY A 155 12.12 -13.19 11.74
N THR A 156 11.45 -14.34 11.65
CA THR A 156 10.49 -14.61 10.57
C THR A 156 9.32 -15.43 11.14
N PRO A 157 8.51 -14.79 12.00
CA PRO A 157 7.41 -15.47 12.68
C PRO A 157 6.35 -15.96 11.70
N ASN A 158 5.69 -17.05 12.07
CA ASN A 158 4.53 -17.54 11.34
C ASN A 158 3.25 -16.85 11.86
N TYR A 159 2.61 -16.07 10.99
CA TYR A 159 1.39 -15.35 11.31
C TYR A 159 0.10 -16.09 10.92
N SER A 160 0.18 -17.33 10.41
CA SER A 160 -0.97 -18.10 9.89
C SER A 160 -2.11 -18.28 10.89
N TYR A 161 -1.81 -18.28 12.20
CA TYR A 161 -2.82 -18.44 13.25
C TYR A 161 -3.25 -17.12 13.91
N ALA A 162 -2.48 -16.04 13.70
CA ALA A 162 -2.70 -14.76 14.37
C ALA A 162 -3.34 -13.71 13.46
N CYS A 163 -3.11 -13.82 12.14
CA CYS A 163 -3.51 -12.82 11.16
C CYS A 163 -4.26 -13.50 10.01
N LYS A 164 -5.34 -12.87 9.55
CA LYS A 164 -6.02 -13.31 8.31
C LYS A 164 -5.27 -12.88 7.06
N PHE A 165 -4.45 -11.85 7.17
CA PHE A 165 -3.53 -11.40 6.14
C PHE A 165 -2.25 -10.92 6.81
N SER A 166 -1.10 -11.30 6.28
CA SER A 166 0.16 -10.68 6.66
C SER A 166 1.14 -10.63 5.50
N VAL A 167 2.10 -9.72 5.60
CA VAL A 167 3.27 -9.67 4.74
C VAL A 167 4.46 -9.18 5.55
N ILE A 168 5.58 -9.91 5.48
CA ILE A 168 6.85 -9.47 6.07
C ILE A 168 7.69 -8.83 4.96
N LEU A 169 8.17 -7.62 5.22
CA LEU A 169 9.04 -6.86 4.30
C LEU A 169 10.16 -6.20 5.12
N LEU A 170 10.94 -5.30 4.53
CA LEU A 170 12.11 -4.73 5.18
C LEU A 170 11.77 -3.60 6.15
N HIS A 171 12.64 -3.42 7.15
CA HIS A 171 12.72 -2.18 7.90
C HIS A 171 13.25 -1.05 6.98
N PRO A 172 12.73 0.19 7.06
CA PRO A 172 13.20 1.32 6.23
C PRO A 172 14.67 1.73 6.46
N ASP A 173 15.34 1.17 7.49
CA ASP A 173 16.75 1.43 7.79
C ASP A 173 17.71 0.54 7.00
N VAL A 174 17.20 -0.55 6.40
CA VAL A 174 18.02 -1.40 5.54
C VAL A 174 18.41 -0.58 4.30
N ASP A 175 19.72 -0.51 4.02
CA ASP A 175 20.21 0.25 2.87
C ASP A 175 19.93 -0.52 1.58
N LYS A 176 18.84 -0.15 0.89
CA LYS A 176 18.53 -0.63 -0.45
C LYS A 176 18.83 0.48 -1.46
N GLY A 177 20.03 1.06 -1.36
CA GLY A 177 20.45 2.22 -2.13
C GLY A 177 19.76 3.48 -1.64
N LYS A 178 19.90 3.81 -0.36
CA LYS A 178 19.14 4.86 0.32
C LYS A 178 19.21 6.24 -0.35
N LYS A 179 20.34 6.56 -0.98
CA LYS A 179 20.61 7.83 -1.70
C LYS A 179 20.24 7.77 -3.19
N VAL A 180 19.82 6.60 -3.69
CA VAL A 180 19.48 6.41 -5.11
C VAL A 180 17.99 6.66 -5.29
N SER A 181 17.66 7.62 -6.16
CA SER A 181 16.29 7.84 -6.61
C SER A 181 15.88 6.67 -7.53
N LYS A 182 14.86 5.91 -7.14
CA LYS A 182 14.32 4.77 -7.90
C LYS A 182 12.90 4.47 -7.42
N GLY A 183 12.23 3.49 -8.02
CA GLY A 183 10.92 3.07 -7.54
C GLY A 183 10.96 2.65 -6.07
N ARG A 184 9.96 3.04 -5.27
CA ARG A 184 9.85 2.67 -3.85
C ARG A 184 8.40 2.41 -3.48
N THR A 185 8.19 1.32 -2.74
CA THR A 185 6.89 0.95 -2.17
C THR A 185 7.01 0.83 -0.65
N TYR A 186 6.21 1.60 0.08
CA TYR A 186 6.18 1.60 1.54
C TYR A 186 4.74 1.33 2.02
N ILE A 187 4.61 0.70 3.17
CA ILE A 187 3.33 0.38 3.81
C ILE A 187 3.33 0.91 5.24
N ASP A 188 2.18 1.36 5.72
CA ASP A 188 1.97 1.71 7.13
C ASP A 188 0.55 1.43 7.62
N VAL A 189 0.40 1.41 8.94
CA VAL A 189 -0.86 1.49 9.66
C VAL A 189 -0.84 2.76 10.53
N PRO A 190 -1.73 3.75 10.33
CA PRO A 190 -1.77 4.96 11.13
C PRO A 190 -2.01 4.65 12.61
N SER A 191 -1.25 5.29 13.51
CA SER A 191 -1.40 5.08 14.96
C SER A 191 -2.78 5.49 15.49
N LYS A 192 -3.40 6.49 14.86
CA LYS A 192 -4.72 7.03 15.24
C LYS A 192 -5.88 6.14 14.83
N ASN A 193 -5.71 5.34 13.78
CA ASN A 193 -6.76 4.47 13.27
C ASN A 193 -6.16 3.25 12.58
N ASN A 194 -6.06 2.18 13.36
CA ASN A 194 -5.48 0.91 12.94
C ASN A 194 -6.40 0.08 12.04
N HIS A 195 -7.58 0.58 11.67
CA HIS A 195 -8.37 -0.01 10.59
C HIS A 195 -7.94 0.47 9.20
N PHE A 196 -7.05 1.47 9.12
CA PHE A 196 -6.51 1.92 7.84
C PHE A 196 -5.14 1.31 7.56
N VAL A 197 -4.91 0.96 6.30
CA VAL A 197 -3.58 0.65 5.76
C VAL A 197 -3.26 1.64 4.66
N LEU A 198 -2.06 2.21 4.71
CA LEU A 198 -1.53 3.10 3.70
C LEU A 198 -0.50 2.38 2.85
N PHE A 199 -0.59 2.58 1.54
CA PHE A 199 0.45 2.22 0.59
C PHE A 199 0.99 3.47 -0.06
N PHE A 200 2.31 3.66 -0.03
CA PHE A 200 3.01 4.71 -0.75
C PHE A 200 3.78 4.06 -1.89
N VAL A 201 3.46 4.39 -3.14
CA VAL A 201 4.12 3.85 -4.33
C VAL A 201 4.67 5.00 -5.16
N THR A 202 5.96 4.98 -5.47
CA THR A 202 6.62 6.10 -6.15
C THR A 202 7.42 5.67 -7.36
N LYS A 203 7.45 6.57 -8.35
CA LYS A 203 8.21 6.36 -9.58
C LYS A 203 9.71 6.43 -9.33
N ASN A 204 10.15 7.46 -8.61
CA ASN A 204 11.57 7.77 -8.39
C ASN A 204 11.77 8.58 -7.11
N ARG A 205 12.06 7.93 -5.99
CA ARG A 205 12.40 8.57 -4.72
C ARG A 205 13.55 7.85 -4.01
N THR A 206 14.33 8.62 -3.26
CA THR A 206 15.27 8.14 -2.26
C THR A 206 14.52 7.62 -1.03
N GLN A 207 15.20 6.88 -0.16
CA GLN A 207 14.57 6.42 1.09
C GLN A 207 14.20 7.61 2.01
N GLY A 208 15.04 8.65 2.08
CA GLY A 208 14.76 9.86 2.86
C GLY A 208 13.54 10.64 2.35
N GLU A 209 13.35 10.73 1.04
CA GLU A 209 12.15 11.35 0.47
C GLU A 209 10.88 10.53 0.76
N MET A 210 10.97 9.19 0.76
CA MET A 210 9.84 8.34 1.16
C MET A 210 9.47 8.54 2.63
N GLU A 211 10.46 8.67 3.51
CA GLU A 211 10.24 8.98 4.93
C GLU A 211 9.58 10.35 5.10
N ALA A 212 10.00 11.37 4.33
CA ALA A 212 9.38 12.70 4.35
C ALA A 212 7.93 12.69 3.83
N ILE A 213 7.67 11.96 2.73
CA ILE A 213 6.31 11.77 2.20
C ILE A 213 5.44 11.07 3.26
N ALA A 214 5.89 9.97 3.85
CA ALA A 214 5.15 9.28 4.89
C ALA A 214 4.85 10.19 6.09
N ASN A 215 5.84 10.96 6.56
CA ASN A 215 5.69 11.87 7.69
C ASN A 215 4.65 12.97 7.41
N LEU A 216 4.60 13.48 6.17
CA LEU A 216 3.55 14.41 5.72
C LEU A 216 2.14 13.80 5.88
N TRP A 217 2.01 12.49 5.67
CA TRP A 217 0.76 11.73 5.87
C TRP A 217 0.54 11.28 7.32
N GLY A 218 1.30 11.81 8.29
CA GLY A 218 1.16 11.48 9.71
C GLY A 218 1.79 10.14 10.10
N VAL A 219 2.62 9.58 9.23
CA VAL A 219 3.27 8.27 9.41
C VAL A 219 4.75 8.45 9.77
N PRO A 220 5.15 8.17 11.02
CA PRO A 220 6.54 8.26 11.41
C PRO A 220 7.35 7.07 10.86
N LYS A 221 8.64 7.29 10.58
CA LYS A 221 9.57 6.28 10.06
C LYS A 221 9.55 4.97 10.84
N GLN A 222 9.40 5.04 12.16
CA GLN A 222 9.40 3.90 13.07
C GLN A 222 8.17 2.99 12.90
N ARG A 223 7.24 3.29 11.99
CA ARG A 223 6.11 2.44 11.64
C ARG A 223 6.11 2.00 10.17
N LEU A 224 6.98 2.59 9.35
CA LEU A 224 7.06 2.24 7.94
C LEU A 224 7.58 0.81 7.73
N ILE A 225 7.01 0.16 6.74
CA ILE A 225 7.43 -1.13 6.21
C ILE A 225 7.87 -0.90 4.76
N MET A 226 9.10 -1.27 4.40
CA MET A 226 9.66 -1.08 3.06
C MET A 226 9.46 -2.34 2.21
N GLY A 227 8.63 -2.25 1.18
CA GLY A 227 8.45 -3.29 0.16
C GLY A 227 9.52 -3.26 -0.92
N ASP A 228 9.39 -4.16 -1.90
CA ASP A 228 10.36 -4.22 -2.99
C ASP A 228 10.32 -2.95 -3.86
N GLY A 229 11.49 -2.51 -4.31
CA GLY A 229 11.71 -1.22 -4.96
C GLY A 229 12.17 -1.35 -6.41
N SER A 230 12.84 -0.32 -6.93
CA SER A 230 13.33 -0.29 -8.31
C SER A 230 12.15 -0.53 -9.29
N GLY A 231 12.35 -1.29 -10.37
CA GLY A 231 11.28 -1.68 -11.28
C GLY A 231 10.19 -2.56 -10.67
N SER A 232 10.43 -3.17 -9.50
CA SER A 232 9.37 -3.91 -8.81
C SER A 232 8.32 -2.99 -8.20
N SER A 233 8.64 -1.72 -7.91
CA SER A 233 7.68 -0.79 -7.30
C SER A 233 6.61 -0.41 -8.30
N GLN A 234 5.40 -0.94 -8.12
CA GLN A 234 4.34 -0.81 -9.12
C GLN A 234 2.97 -0.69 -8.46
N TYR A 235 2.14 0.16 -9.05
CA TYR A 235 0.72 0.31 -8.75
C TYR A 235 -0.09 0.05 -10.00
N TYR A 236 -1.09 -0.83 -9.90
CA TYR A 236 -1.99 -1.19 -10.98
C TYR A 236 -3.45 -1.13 -10.48
N GLY A 237 -4.15 -0.02 -10.68
CA GLY A 237 -5.59 0.14 -10.41
C GLY A 237 -6.39 0.47 -11.68
N LYS A 238 -7.70 0.17 -11.74
CA LYS A 238 -8.49 0.17 -12.99
C LYS A 238 -8.19 1.33 -13.97
N ASN A 239 -8.10 2.55 -13.44
CA ASN A 239 -7.91 3.77 -14.23
C ASN A 239 -6.47 4.31 -14.20
N TYR A 240 -5.65 3.89 -13.23
CA TYR A 240 -4.35 4.51 -12.97
C TYR A 240 -3.24 3.48 -12.78
N ARG A 241 -2.08 3.81 -13.34
CA ARG A 241 -0.87 3.00 -13.29
C ARG A 241 0.29 3.86 -12.82
N LEU A 242 1.17 3.28 -12.04
CA LEU A 242 2.47 3.86 -11.72
C LEU A 242 3.51 2.75 -11.72
N PHE A 243 4.56 2.92 -12.51
CA PHE A 243 5.67 1.99 -12.61
C PHE A 243 6.96 2.67 -12.15
N GLY A 244 7.69 2.00 -11.27
CA GLY A 244 8.94 2.46 -10.68
C GLY A 244 10.08 2.45 -11.68
N ASN A 245 11.01 3.39 -11.52
CA ASN A 245 12.26 3.40 -12.26
C ASN A 245 13.23 2.41 -11.64
N ALA A 246 14.03 1.72 -12.46
CA ALA A 246 15.05 0.80 -11.97
C ALA A 246 16.17 1.52 -11.17
N GLY A 247 16.52 2.75 -11.59
CA GLY A 247 17.51 3.65 -11.01
C GLY A 247 17.24 5.12 -11.35
N ALA A 248 18.16 6.01 -10.97
CA ALA A 248 17.93 7.47 -11.04
C ALA A 248 17.70 7.99 -12.46
N ASN A 249 18.39 7.41 -13.44
CA ASN A 249 18.37 7.83 -14.84
C ASN A 249 17.68 6.82 -15.77
N SER A 250 16.97 5.84 -15.22
CA SER A 250 16.22 4.86 -16.02
C SER A 250 14.78 5.30 -16.22
N GLY A 251 14.16 4.92 -17.33
CA GLY A 251 12.71 4.99 -17.49
C GLY A 251 11.95 4.03 -16.55
N PRO A 252 10.61 4.03 -16.62
CA PRO A 252 9.78 3.06 -15.90
C PRO A 252 10.14 1.62 -16.31
N ASP A 253 10.28 0.73 -15.33
CA ASP A 253 10.58 -0.70 -15.53
C ASP A 253 9.33 -1.52 -15.16
N ASN A 254 8.71 -2.15 -16.15
CA ASN A 254 7.54 -3.02 -15.98
C ASN A 254 7.99 -4.44 -15.57
N ARG A 255 8.69 -4.51 -14.44
CA ARG A 255 9.34 -5.72 -13.98
C ARG A 255 8.32 -6.79 -13.64
N THR A 256 8.54 -8.03 -14.07
CA THR A 256 7.74 -9.16 -13.58
C THR A 256 8.07 -9.45 -12.12
N ILE A 257 7.05 -9.58 -11.28
CA ILE A 257 7.14 -9.81 -9.82
C ILE A 257 6.49 -11.15 -9.43
N PRO A 258 6.97 -11.84 -8.38
CA PRO A 258 6.41 -13.11 -7.93
C PRO A 258 5.20 -12.97 -7.00
N HIS A 259 5.03 -11.79 -6.39
CA HIS A 259 4.03 -11.53 -5.36
C HIS A 259 3.52 -10.08 -5.46
N ALA A 260 2.22 -9.92 -5.28
CA ALA A 260 1.54 -8.65 -5.19
C ALA A 260 0.49 -8.67 -4.08
N ILE A 261 0.22 -7.50 -3.50
CA ILE A 261 -0.86 -7.26 -2.56
C ILE A 261 -2.02 -6.66 -3.35
N VAL A 262 -3.17 -7.34 -3.33
CA VAL A 262 -4.39 -6.93 -4.01
C VAL A 262 -5.34 -6.32 -3.00
N THR A 263 -5.83 -5.11 -3.28
CA THR A 263 -6.94 -4.53 -2.52
C THR A 263 -8.26 -4.95 -3.17
N LYS A 264 -9.05 -5.72 -2.43
CA LYS A 264 -10.35 -6.22 -2.86
C LYS A 264 -11.44 -5.34 -2.29
N LEU A 265 -12.42 -5.03 -3.13
CA LEU A 265 -13.59 -4.29 -2.69
C LEU A 265 -14.59 -5.27 -2.08
N GLY A 266 -15.20 -4.89 -0.96
CA GLY A 266 -16.34 -5.60 -0.40
C GLY A 266 -17.40 -5.84 -1.47
N ARG A 267 -18.09 -6.99 -1.36
CA ARG A 267 -19.29 -7.25 -2.18
C ARG A 267 -20.42 -6.32 -1.79
#